data_AF-R1FTZ9-F1
#
_entry.id   AF-R1FTZ9-F1
#
_cell.length_a   1.000
_cell.length_b   1.000
_cell.length_c   1.000
_cell.angle_alpha   90.00
_cell.angle_beta   90.00
_cell.angle_gamma   90.00
#
_symmetry.space_group_name_H-M   'P 1'
#
loop_
_entity.id
_entity.type
_entity.pdbx_description
1 polymer ?
#
loop_
_entity_poly.entity_id
_entity_poly.type
_entity_poly.pdbx_seq_one_letter_code
_entity_poly.pdbx_strand_id
1 'polypeptide(L)'
;MYSHHFDVDGKDKKISSDEIIKWDHTILEGDVIESEGYEKISLKEIVKWKLQRRKIKSNGYKKKSDGYKKISSLDEILSIAKGNDGELKFMFARQIAPFNIETILALLDIEGAIKKADEYGYKVNKVILDILQWKDNKFSFSNIEKKIFVEPQMLYSKLQYNIAVESKRKIRIGKYRIGDVYLDVIKIIKMIYEIGFEYMEKALNHLENERKVKDDSVNILDFWGLATLYYIGEISKDIFGIDKYEIKEFKDKIKLANGDEFDISGYELTFKYNGKELKFRVYDASHIYKEESEKYKTETNLYITLALLSGSRYILLEEDPGKEDNKIKHFYREAKKKTGYDILLFELDEQKLIERGIIGKDDYVKLIHKNKIKKIINIIKEIYGL
;
A
#
# COMPACT_ATOMS: atom_id res chain seq x y z
N MET A 1 -1.18 37.84 -24.43
CA MET A 1 -2.13 38.57 -23.57
C MET A 1 -3.53 38.29 -24.08
N TYR A 2 -4.32 37.53 -23.32
CA TYR A 2 -5.71 37.22 -23.69
C TYR A 2 -6.62 38.30 -23.12
N SER A 3 -7.45 38.91 -23.94
CA SER A 3 -8.52 39.81 -23.50
C SER A 3 -9.85 39.13 -23.66
N HIS A 4 -10.72 39.23 -22.67
CA HIS A 4 -12.07 38.68 -22.72
C HIS A 4 -13.08 39.81 -22.88
N HIS A 5 -14.01 39.62 -23.82
CA HIS A 5 -15.12 40.53 -24.05
C HIS A 5 -16.30 40.08 -23.18
N PHE A 6 -16.84 41.02 -22.40
CA PHE A 6 -18.00 40.79 -21.55
C PHE A 6 -19.03 41.88 -21.82
N ASP A 7 -20.27 41.45 -22.05
CA ASP A 7 -21.41 42.34 -22.18
C ASP A 7 -21.98 42.65 -20.80
N VAL A 8 -21.89 43.92 -20.40
CA VAL A 8 -22.44 44.45 -19.14
C VAL A 8 -23.34 45.62 -19.50
N ASP A 9 -24.63 45.51 -19.19
CA ASP A 9 -25.68 46.48 -19.53
C ASP A 9 -25.80 46.85 -21.02
N GLY A 10 -25.54 45.88 -21.91
CA GLY A 10 -25.66 46.06 -23.37
C GLY A 10 -24.50 46.82 -24.00
N LYS A 11 -23.35 46.91 -23.32
CA LYS A 11 -22.09 47.41 -23.88
C LYS A 11 -20.96 46.41 -23.60
N ASP A 12 -20.31 45.96 -24.68
CA ASP A 12 -19.11 45.13 -24.60
C ASP A 12 -17.94 45.90 -23.96
N LYS A 13 -17.58 45.52 -22.72
CA LYS A 13 -16.35 45.98 -22.06
C LYS A 13 -15.26 44.92 -22.19
N LYS A 14 -14.07 45.38 -22.56
CA LYS A 14 -12.86 44.56 -22.68
C LYS A 14 -12.11 44.66 -21.35
N ILE A 15 -12.11 43.60 -20.56
CA ILE A 15 -11.46 43.56 -19.24
C ILE A 15 -10.14 42.79 -19.38
N SER A 16 -9.06 43.34 -18.81
CA SER A 16 -7.74 42.71 -18.85
C SER A 16 -7.64 41.58 -17.82
N SER A 17 -6.83 40.55 -18.11
CA SER A 17 -6.62 39.43 -17.18
C SER A 17 -6.08 39.87 -15.81
N ASP A 18 -5.34 40.97 -15.77
CA ASP A 18 -4.74 41.50 -14.54
C ASP A 18 -5.80 42.14 -13.62
N GLU A 19 -6.85 42.74 -14.18
CA GLU A 19 -8.01 43.23 -13.41
C GLU A 19 -8.83 42.07 -12.84
N ILE A 20 -8.96 40.96 -13.59
CA ILE A 20 -9.67 39.75 -13.16
C ILE A 20 -8.95 39.10 -11.95
N ILE A 21 -7.61 39.04 -11.99
CA ILE A 21 -6.81 38.50 -10.89
C ILE A 21 -6.90 39.40 -9.64
N LYS A 22 -6.96 40.72 -9.84
CA LYS A 22 -7.16 41.68 -8.74
C LYS A 22 -8.50 41.45 -8.05
N TRP A 23 -9.56 41.19 -8.81
CA TRP A 23 -10.91 40.92 -8.26
C TRP A 23 -10.99 39.58 -7.51
N ASP A 24 -10.31 38.53 -7.99
CA ASP A 24 -10.23 37.23 -7.31
C ASP A 24 -9.52 37.35 -5.94
N HIS A 25 -8.54 38.25 -5.80
CA HIS A 25 -7.89 38.55 -4.52
C HIS A 25 -8.79 39.32 -3.56
N THR A 26 -9.51 40.34 -4.03
CA THR A 26 -10.37 41.17 -3.18
C THR A 26 -11.56 40.39 -2.59
N ILE A 27 -12.07 39.37 -3.28
CA ILE A 27 -13.19 38.54 -2.80
C ILE A 27 -12.76 37.53 -1.72
N LEU A 28 -11.49 37.11 -1.70
CA LEU A 28 -10.99 36.10 -0.77
C LEU A 28 -10.53 36.67 0.58
N GLU A 29 -10.24 37.97 0.68
CA GLU A 29 -9.68 38.58 1.90
C GLU A 29 -10.71 39.20 2.84
N GLY A 30 -12.00 39.28 2.49
CA GLY A 30 -13.06 39.59 3.46
C GLY A 30 -13.02 40.98 4.09
N ASP A 31 -12.25 41.92 3.53
CA ASP A 31 -12.25 43.30 4.00
C ASP A 31 -13.45 44.09 3.45
N VAL A 32 -14.17 44.71 4.38
CA VAL A 32 -15.20 45.72 4.10
C VAL A 32 -14.51 46.91 3.45
N ILE A 33 -14.76 47.13 2.16
CA ILE A 33 -14.37 48.36 1.47
C ILE A 33 -15.63 49.22 1.31
N GLU A 34 -15.73 50.28 2.12
CA GLU A 34 -16.49 51.47 1.76
C GLU A 34 -15.83 52.07 0.51
N SER A 35 -16.46 51.92 -0.65
CA SER A 35 -16.14 52.76 -1.79
C SER A 35 -17.38 52.97 -2.66
N GLU A 36 -17.81 54.23 -2.68
CA GLU A 36 -18.80 54.79 -3.60
C GLU A 36 -18.33 54.52 -5.04
N GLY A 37 -18.94 53.55 -5.73
CA GLY A 37 -18.63 53.29 -7.14
C GLY A 37 -18.90 51.87 -7.68
N TYR A 38 -19.15 50.87 -6.82
CA TYR A 38 -19.54 49.54 -7.29
C TYR A 38 -21.06 49.44 -7.47
N GLU A 39 -21.55 49.84 -8.64
CA GLU A 39 -22.91 49.49 -9.08
C GLU A 39 -23.06 47.96 -9.18
N LYS A 40 -23.76 47.41 -8.19
CA LYS A 40 -24.52 46.14 -8.15
C LYS A 40 -24.27 45.15 -9.29
N ILE A 41 -23.21 44.35 -9.21
CA ILE A 41 -23.22 43.02 -9.84
C ILE A 41 -24.27 42.20 -9.09
N SER A 42 -25.34 41.79 -9.78
CA SER A 42 -26.43 41.09 -9.12
C SER A 42 -25.98 39.69 -8.67
N LEU A 43 -26.45 39.23 -7.52
CA LEU A 43 -26.25 37.85 -7.05
C LEU A 43 -26.62 36.80 -8.13
N LYS A 44 -27.58 37.12 -9.01
CA LYS A 44 -27.94 36.30 -10.17
C LYS A 44 -26.80 36.11 -11.16
N GLU A 45 -26.00 37.14 -11.42
CA GLU A 45 -24.86 37.08 -12.34
C GLU A 45 -23.71 36.27 -11.75
N ILE A 46 -23.44 36.42 -10.44
CA ILE A 46 -22.46 35.59 -9.72
C ILE A 46 -22.84 34.10 -9.77
N VAL A 47 -24.13 33.78 -9.61
CA VAL A 47 -24.64 32.40 -9.69
C VAL A 47 -24.56 31.87 -11.12
N LYS A 48 -24.93 32.67 -12.13
CA LYS A 48 -24.81 32.33 -13.56
C LYS A 48 -23.35 32.06 -13.94
N TRP A 49 -22.42 32.85 -13.41
CA TRP A 49 -20.98 32.70 -13.59
C TRP A 49 -20.45 31.40 -12.97
N LYS A 50 -20.85 31.07 -11.72
CA LYS A 50 -20.51 29.79 -11.07
C LYS A 50 -21.02 28.57 -11.87
N LEU A 51 -22.21 28.67 -12.47
CA LEU A 51 -22.80 27.62 -13.29
C LEU A 51 -22.08 27.44 -14.64
N GLN A 52 -21.69 28.54 -15.30
CA GLN A 52 -20.90 28.48 -16.53
C GLN A 52 -19.49 27.92 -16.28
N ARG A 53 -18.82 28.30 -15.16
CA ARG A 53 -17.53 27.70 -14.75
C ARG A 53 -17.64 26.18 -14.52
N ARG A 54 -18.75 25.71 -13.93
CA ARG A 54 -19.04 24.27 -13.77
C ARG A 54 -19.25 23.56 -15.11
N LYS A 55 -19.95 24.18 -16.07
CA LYS A 55 -20.14 23.64 -17.43
C LYS A 55 -18.84 23.60 -18.25
N ILE A 56 -17.95 24.57 -18.08
CA ILE A 56 -16.63 24.58 -18.75
C ILE A 56 -15.70 23.50 -18.17
N LYS A 57 -15.81 23.17 -16.86
CA LYS A 57 -15.10 22.03 -16.27
C LYS A 57 -15.69 20.66 -16.67
N SER A 58 -16.97 20.58 -17.03
CA SER A 58 -17.64 19.32 -17.39
C SER A 58 -17.50 18.92 -18.86
N ASN A 59 -17.21 19.86 -19.76
CA ASN A 59 -16.96 19.56 -21.17
C ASN A 59 -15.45 19.45 -21.45
N GLY A 60 -14.93 18.22 -21.42
CA GLY A 60 -13.80 17.85 -22.28
C GLY A 60 -12.40 17.69 -21.65
N TYR A 61 -12.25 17.63 -20.33
CA TYR A 61 -11.01 17.07 -19.77
C TYR A 61 -11.12 15.55 -19.75
N LYS A 62 -10.54 14.87 -20.76
CA LYS A 62 -10.13 13.47 -20.61
C LYS A 62 -9.22 13.44 -19.38
N LYS A 63 -9.74 13.04 -18.23
CA LYS A 63 -8.98 12.90 -16.99
C LYS A 63 -7.81 11.98 -17.34
N LYS A 64 -6.59 12.53 -17.40
CA LYS A 64 -5.39 11.72 -17.61
C LYS A 64 -5.40 10.67 -16.51
N SER A 65 -5.38 9.41 -16.90
CA SER A 65 -5.32 8.30 -15.95
C SER A 65 -4.12 8.51 -15.03
N ASP A 66 -4.32 8.34 -13.73
CA ASP A 66 -3.30 8.51 -12.71
C ASP A 66 -2.33 7.32 -12.62
N GLY A 67 -2.41 6.38 -13.58
CA GLY A 67 -1.54 5.20 -13.68
C GLY A 67 -1.92 4.03 -12.77
N TYR A 68 -3.02 4.17 -12.03
CA TYR A 68 -3.61 3.12 -11.22
C TYR A 68 -5.12 3.04 -11.42
N LYS A 69 -5.69 1.90 -11.04
CA LYS A 69 -7.13 1.65 -10.95
C LYS A 69 -7.44 1.15 -9.54
N LYS A 70 -8.17 1.98 -8.79
CA LYS A 70 -8.71 1.62 -7.49
C LYS A 70 -9.90 0.67 -7.64
N ILE A 71 -9.83 -0.45 -6.94
CA ILE A 71 -10.90 -1.42 -6.78
C ILE A 71 -11.80 -0.94 -5.65
N SER A 72 -13.09 -0.84 -5.93
CA SER A 72 -14.04 -0.14 -5.05
C SER A 72 -14.99 -1.06 -4.29
N SER A 73 -14.98 -2.37 -4.59
CA SER A 73 -15.88 -3.33 -3.96
C SER A 73 -15.35 -4.76 -4.03
N LEU A 74 -15.85 -5.61 -3.13
CA LEU A 74 -15.62 -7.06 -3.18
C LEU A 74 -16.18 -7.69 -4.46
N ASP A 75 -17.24 -7.15 -5.07
CA ASP A 75 -17.78 -7.69 -6.34
C ASP A 75 -16.79 -7.54 -7.50
N GLU A 76 -16.07 -6.42 -7.53
CA GLU A 76 -15.01 -6.20 -8.50
C GLU A 76 -13.85 -7.19 -8.29
N ILE A 77 -13.49 -7.50 -7.05
CA ILE A 77 -12.52 -8.56 -6.70
C ILE A 77 -13.00 -9.92 -7.23
N LEU A 78 -14.27 -10.28 -6.97
CA LEU A 78 -14.84 -11.55 -7.44
C LEU A 78 -14.89 -11.65 -8.97
N SER A 79 -15.10 -10.53 -9.67
CA SER A 79 -15.04 -10.47 -11.13
C SER A 79 -13.64 -10.77 -11.68
N ILE A 80 -12.59 -10.36 -10.95
CA ILE A 80 -11.20 -10.67 -11.28
C ILE A 80 -10.95 -12.17 -11.09
N ALA A 81 -11.42 -12.77 -10.00
CA ALA A 81 -11.31 -14.22 -9.75
C ALA A 81 -11.90 -15.04 -10.90
N LYS A 82 -13.10 -14.66 -11.37
CA LYS A 82 -13.80 -15.34 -12.47
C LYS A 82 -12.99 -15.31 -13.76
N GLY A 83 -12.25 -14.23 -14.01
CA GLY A 83 -11.35 -14.11 -15.16
C GLY A 83 -10.00 -14.82 -15.00
N ASN A 84 -9.76 -15.46 -13.86
CA ASN A 84 -8.49 -16.10 -13.49
C ASN A 84 -8.74 -17.52 -12.93
N ASP A 85 -9.70 -18.24 -13.51
CA ASP A 85 -10.06 -19.64 -13.15
C ASP A 85 -10.35 -19.88 -11.66
N GLY A 86 -10.84 -18.83 -10.97
CA GLY A 86 -11.14 -18.86 -9.55
C GLY A 86 -9.92 -18.68 -8.65
N GLU A 87 -8.80 -18.21 -9.18
CA GLU A 87 -7.64 -17.75 -8.39
C GLU A 87 -7.76 -16.25 -8.06
N LEU A 88 -7.77 -15.92 -6.78
CA LEU A 88 -7.60 -14.55 -6.29
C LEU A 88 -6.15 -14.32 -5.88
N LYS A 89 -5.53 -13.27 -6.43
CA LYS A 89 -4.12 -12.96 -6.22
C LYS A 89 -3.99 -11.56 -5.64
N PHE A 90 -3.55 -11.48 -4.41
CA PHE A 90 -3.24 -10.25 -3.70
C PHE A 90 -1.74 -10.11 -3.51
N MET A 91 -1.27 -8.89 -3.35
CA MET A 91 0.11 -8.65 -2.98
C MET A 91 0.30 -7.50 -2.00
N PHE A 92 1.29 -7.65 -1.15
CA PHE A 92 1.97 -6.57 -0.46
C PHE A 92 3.32 -6.33 -1.14
N ALA A 93 3.54 -5.14 -1.68
CA ALA A 93 4.88 -4.69 -2.04
C ALA A 93 5.46 -3.96 -0.84
N ARG A 94 6.47 -4.52 -0.16
CA ARG A 94 6.99 -3.96 1.10
C ARG A 94 8.51 -4.04 1.12
N GLN A 95 9.16 -3.13 1.85
CA GLN A 95 10.62 -3.18 1.96
C GLN A 95 11.08 -4.38 2.77
N ILE A 96 10.39 -4.67 3.87
CA ILE A 96 10.73 -5.70 4.85
C ILE A 96 9.49 -6.51 5.26
N ALA A 97 8.44 -5.92 5.79
CA ALA A 97 7.22 -6.66 6.15
C ALA A 97 6.00 -5.72 6.11
N PRO A 98 4.78 -6.24 5.87
CA PRO A 98 3.55 -5.49 6.09
C PRO A 98 3.34 -5.25 7.59
N PHE A 99 2.52 -4.26 7.93
CA PHE A 99 2.18 -4.03 9.34
C PHE A 99 1.16 -5.04 9.85
N ASN A 100 1.11 -5.18 11.18
CA ASN A 100 0.19 -6.10 11.84
C ASN A 100 -1.28 -5.74 11.57
N ILE A 101 -1.63 -4.44 11.52
CA ILE A 101 -3.00 -3.97 11.23
C ILE A 101 -3.35 -4.19 9.75
N GLU A 102 -2.48 -3.79 8.82
CA GLU A 102 -2.65 -4.08 7.37
C GLU A 102 -2.90 -5.56 7.14
N THR A 103 -2.10 -6.40 7.79
CA THR A 103 -2.21 -7.85 7.67
C THR A 103 -3.56 -8.33 8.18
N ILE A 104 -4.03 -7.86 9.35
CA ILE A 104 -5.36 -8.22 9.86
C ILE A 104 -6.46 -7.79 8.88
N LEU A 105 -6.42 -6.54 8.39
CA LEU A 105 -7.41 -6.02 7.43
C LEU A 105 -7.43 -6.86 6.15
N ALA A 106 -6.27 -7.11 5.56
CA ALA A 106 -6.17 -7.93 4.35
C ALA A 106 -6.72 -9.34 4.55
N LEU A 107 -6.42 -9.99 5.68
CA LEU A 107 -6.95 -11.33 5.98
C LEU A 107 -8.47 -11.32 6.19
N LEU A 108 -9.02 -10.27 6.81
CA LEU A 108 -10.47 -10.10 6.96
C LEU A 108 -11.17 -9.83 5.62
N ASP A 109 -10.58 -9.02 4.75
CA ASP A 109 -11.11 -8.79 3.40
C ASP A 109 -11.04 -10.06 2.55
N ILE A 110 -9.99 -10.87 2.69
CA ILE A 110 -9.90 -12.20 2.08
C ILE A 110 -10.99 -13.13 2.63
N GLU A 111 -11.22 -13.16 3.95
CA GLU A 111 -12.30 -13.92 4.58
C GLU A 111 -13.66 -13.49 4.01
N GLY A 112 -13.91 -12.18 3.93
CA GLY A 112 -15.13 -11.60 3.38
C GLY A 112 -15.33 -11.92 1.90
N ALA A 113 -14.29 -11.82 1.08
CA ALA A 113 -14.34 -12.19 -0.32
C ALA A 113 -14.69 -13.68 -0.51
N ILE A 114 -14.13 -14.57 0.31
CA ILE A 114 -14.45 -16.00 0.27
C ILE A 114 -15.90 -16.26 0.67
N LYS A 115 -16.38 -15.68 1.77
CA LYS A 115 -17.77 -15.84 2.22
C LYS A 115 -18.75 -15.34 1.16
N LYS A 116 -18.49 -14.16 0.61
CA LYS A 116 -19.30 -13.58 -0.45
C LYS A 116 -19.28 -14.47 -1.70
N ALA A 117 -18.13 -15.03 -2.06
CA ALA A 117 -18.07 -15.98 -3.17
C ALA A 117 -18.98 -17.19 -2.93
N ASP A 118 -18.98 -17.75 -1.73
CA ASP A 118 -19.82 -18.89 -1.36
C ASP A 118 -21.32 -18.54 -1.39
N GLU A 119 -21.70 -17.39 -0.83
CA GLU A 119 -23.09 -16.91 -0.82
C GLU A 119 -23.67 -16.71 -2.23
N TYR A 120 -22.88 -16.12 -3.14
CA TYR A 120 -23.32 -15.80 -4.50
C TYR A 120 -22.96 -16.88 -5.54
N GLY A 121 -22.36 -18.01 -5.12
CA GLY A 121 -21.99 -19.10 -6.00
C GLY A 121 -20.84 -18.78 -6.97
N TYR A 122 -19.97 -17.83 -6.63
CA TYR A 122 -18.74 -17.57 -7.39
C TYR A 122 -17.70 -18.65 -7.12
N LYS A 123 -17.05 -19.11 -8.19
CA LYS A 123 -15.96 -20.09 -8.09
C LYS A 123 -14.68 -19.39 -7.64
N VAL A 124 -14.36 -19.48 -6.35
CA VAL A 124 -13.04 -19.16 -5.80
C VAL A 124 -12.44 -20.46 -5.27
N ASN A 125 -11.39 -20.95 -5.91
CA ASN A 125 -10.74 -22.21 -5.52
C ASN A 125 -9.48 -21.96 -4.69
N LYS A 126 -8.80 -20.85 -4.96
CA LYS A 126 -7.49 -20.55 -4.43
C LYS A 126 -7.32 -19.06 -4.18
N VAL A 127 -6.78 -18.71 -3.03
CA VAL A 127 -6.40 -17.34 -2.68
C VAL A 127 -4.92 -17.32 -2.38
N ILE A 128 -4.22 -16.38 -3.01
CA ILE A 128 -2.78 -16.19 -2.87
C ILE A 128 -2.56 -14.77 -2.36
N LEU A 129 -1.81 -14.64 -1.28
CA LEU A 129 -1.28 -13.37 -0.80
C LEU A 129 0.24 -13.41 -0.85
N ASP A 130 0.82 -12.64 -1.77
CA ASP A 130 2.26 -12.55 -1.96
C ASP A 130 2.83 -11.31 -1.29
N ILE A 131 3.87 -11.48 -0.49
CA ILE A 131 4.63 -10.40 0.15
C ILE A 131 5.96 -10.27 -0.60
N LEU A 132 6.03 -9.26 -1.46
CA LEU A 132 7.20 -8.94 -2.26
C LEU A 132 8.14 -8.05 -1.45
N GLN A 133 9.30 -8.60 -1.08
CA GLN A 133 10.38 -7.89 -0.43
C GLN A 133 11.46 -7.48 -1.44
N TRP A 134 12.26 -6.46 -1.10
CA TRP A 134 13.28 -5.94 -2.02
C TRP A 134 14.58 -5.68 -1.27
N LYS A 135 15.51 -6.62 -1.33
CA LYS A 135 16.82 -6.51 -0.69
C LYS A 135 17.74 -5.45 -1.29
N ASP A 136 17.67 -5.22 -2.61
CA ASP A 136 18.69 -4.41 -3.31
C ASP A 136 18.50 -2.90 -3.16
N ASN A 137 17.37 -2.47 -2.60
CA ASN A 137 17.12 -1.07 -2.35
C ASN A 137 17.99 -0.56 -1.19
N LYS A 138 18.48 0.68 -1.34
CA LYS A 138 19.14 1.37 -0.24
C LYS A 138 18.17 1.51 0.92
N PHE A 139 18.68 1.28 2.12
CA PHE A 139 17.96 1.66 3.32
C PHE A 139 17.83 3.18 3.34
N SER A 140 16.62 3.70 3.24
CA SER A 140 16.35 5.14 3.35
C SER A 140 15.22 5.38 4.33
N PHE A 141 15.52 6.14 5.38
CA PHE A 141 14.53 6.69 6.29
C PHE A 141 13.60 7.71 5.59
N SER A 142 13.97 8.20 4.40
CA SER A 142 13.10 9.06 3.58
C SER A 142 12.28 8.27 2.55
N ASN A 143 12.42 6.94 2.43
CA ASN A 143 11.56 6.13 1.53
C ASN A 143 10.08 6.11 1.96
N ILE A 144 9.75 6.69 3.12
CA ILE A 144 8.41 7.14 3.50
C ILE A 144 7.74 7.90 2.34
N GLU A 145 8.49 8.71 1.58
CA GLU A 145 7.98 9.52 0.46
C GLU A 145 7.52 8.71 -0.77
N LYS A 146 7.87 7.42 -0.85
CA LYS A 146 7.45 6.57 -1.98
C LYS A 146 6.21 5.74 -1.68
N LYS A 147 5.82 5.63 -0.40
CA LYS A 147 4.68 4.86 0.17
C LYS A 147 4.57 3.37 -0.17
N ILE A 148 5.21 2.89 -1.24
CA ILE A 148 5.35 1.46 -1.56
C ILE A 148 6.27 0.74 -0.57
N PHE A 149 7.14 1.49 0.13
CA PHE A 149 8.14 0.94 1.02
C PHE A 149 7.86 1.37 2.44
N VAL A 150 7.21 0.47 3.14
CA VAL A 150 6.88 0.63 4.53
C VAL A 150 8.08 0.29 5.42
N GLU A 151 8.46 1.22 6.28
CA GLU A 151 9.56 1.10 7.25
C GLU A 151 9.14 0.25 8.46
N PRO A 152 9.92 -0.76 8.86
CA PRO A 152 9.75 -1.34 10.19
C PRO A 152 10.35 -0.38 11.24
N GLN A 153 9.48 0.45 11.83
CA GLN A 153 9.84 1.41 12.89
C GLN A 153 10.47 0.76 14.14
N MET A 154 10.41 -0.57 14.26
CA MET A 154 11.11 -1.33 15.30
C MET A 154 12.62 -1.19 15.26
N LEU A 155 13.19 -0.71 14.17
CA LEU A 155 14.61 -0.36 14.14
C LEU A 155 14.93 0.87 15.00
N TYR A 156 13.98 1.80 15.24
CA TYR A 156 14.27 3.11 15.85
C TYR A 156 13.14 3.78 16.65
N SER A 157 12.59 3.11 17.67
CA SER A 157 11.73 3.76 18.69
C SER A 157 12.55 4.41 19.82
N LYS A 158 12.04 5.50 20.42
CA LYS A 158 12.56 6.08 21.69
C LYS A 158 12.41 5.11 22.88
N LEU A 159 11.59 4.07 22.74
CA LEU A 159 11.44 2.94 23.66
C LEU A 159 12.41 1.77 23.33
N GLN A 160 13.35 1.99 22.39
CA GLN A 160 14.68 1.37 22.17
C GLN A 160 14.83 -0.18 22.10
N TYR A 161 14.46 -0.78 20.96
CA TYR A 161 15.14 -2.00 20.49
C TYR A 161 15.95 -1.67 19.23
N ASN A 162 17.19 -1.17 19.39
CA ASN A 162 18.12 -1.05 18.26
C ASN A 162 18.60 -2.46 17.89
N ILE A 163 17.75 -3.26 17.26
CA ILE A 163 18.02 -4.66 16.91
C ILE A 163 18.98 -4.80 15.75
N ALA A 164 19.19 -3.76 14.93
CA ALA A 164 20.25 -3.82 13.92
C ALA A 164 21.63 -3.91 14.58
N VAL A 165 22.49 -4.78 14.04
CA VAL A 165 23.91 -4.86 14.41
C VAL A 165 24.61 -3.54 14.04
N GLU A 166 24.22 -2.92 12.92
CA GLU A 166 24.80 -1.67 12.45
C GLU A 166 24.21 -0.43 13.14
N SER A 167 25.06 0.57 13.38
CA SER A 167 24.64 1.81 14.04
C SER A 167 23.66 2.63 13.20
N LYS A 168 22.75 3.35 13.87
CA LYS A 168 21.80 4.30 13.25
C LYS A 168 22.43 5.24 12.24
N ARG A 169 23.60 5.78 12.58
CA ARG A 169 24.32 6.73 11.71
C ARG A 169 24.75 6.07 10.41
N LYS A 170 25.28 4.84 10.47
CA LYS A 170 25.74 4.09 9.31
C LYS A 170 24.59 3.70 8.36
N ILE A 171 23.49 3.22 8.93
CA ILE A 171 22.26 2.92 8.16
C ILE A 171 21.72 4.21 7.51
N ARG A 172 21.71 5.34 8.25
CA ARG A 172 21.19 6.63 7.77
C ARG A 172 22.03 7.28 6.66
N ILE A 173 23.32 6.99 6.57
CA ILE A 173 24.18 7.47 5.47
C ILE A 173 23.86 6.74 4.15
N GLY A 174 22.96 5.74 4.16
CA GLY A 174 22.42 5.12 2.93
C GLY A 174 23.46 4.31 2.16
N LYS A 175 24.51 3.83 2.85
CA LYS A 175 25.56 2.98 2.27
C LYS A 175 25.15 1.52 2.13
N TYR A 176 24.14 1.08 2.89
CA TYR A 176 23.73 -0.33 2.98
C TYR A 176 22.45 -0.55 2.17
N ARG A 177 22.40 -1.66 1.44
CA ARG A 177 21.14 -2.20 0.94
C ARG A 177 20.42 -2.90 2.08
N ILE A 178 19.11 -3.09 1.96
CA ILE A 178 18.32 -3.76 3.00
C ILE A 178 18.82 -5.19 3.22
N GLY A 179 19.15 -5.88 2.13
CA GLY A 179 19.73 -7.23 2.18
C GLY A 179 21.06 -7.32 2.92
N ASP A 180 21.73 -6.18 3.15
CA ASP A 180 23.01 -6.13 3.88
C ASP A 180 22.81 -5.86 5.37
N VAL A 181 21.57 -5.67 5.83
CA VAL A 181 21.26 -5.37 7.23
C VAL A 181 21.03 -6.65 8.02
N TYR A 182 21.81 -6.80 9.08
CA TYR A 182 21.68 -7.90 10.03
C TYR A 182 21.13 -7.41 11.36
N LEU A 183 20.35 -8.27 12.00
CA LEU A 183 19.75 -8.09 13.30
C LEU A 183 20.49 -8.92 14.34
N ASP A 184 20.68 -8.34 15.51
CA ASP A 184 21.30 -8.90 16.71
C ASP A 184 20.30 -9.83 17.41
N VAL A 185 20.63 -11.12 17.43
CA VAL A 185 19.75 -12.18 17.96
C VAL A 185 19.49 -12.00 19.45
N ILE A 186 20.48 -11.58 20.24
CA ILE A 186 20.32 -11.36 21.69
C ILE A 186 19.29 -10.27 21.94
N LYS A 187 19.31 -9.19 21.15
CA LYS A 187 18.31 -8.11 21.26
C LYS A 187 16.93 -8.57 20.80
N ILE A 188 16.84 -9.41 19.77
CA ILE A 188 15.57 -10.02 19.35
C ILE A 188 15.00 -10.86 20.49
N ILE A 189 15.80 -11.74 21.12
CA ILE A 189 15.37 -12.58 22.25
C ILE A 189 14.88 -11.71 23.41
N LYS A 190 15.61 -10.65 23.76
CA LYS A 190 15.21 -9.72 24.82
C LYS A 190 13.86 -9.06 24.50
N MET A 191 13.65 -8.68 23.26
CA MET A 191 12.40 -8.09 22.79
C MET A 191 11.24 -9.11 22.79
N ILE A 192 11.49 -10.35 22.39
CA ILE A 192 10.52 -11.45 22.48
C ILE A 192 10.09 -11.65 23.93
N TYR A 193 11.04 -11.68 24.87
CA TYR A 193 10.77 -11.84 26.29
C TYR A 193 9.97 -10.66 26.86
N GLU A 194 10.33 -9.43 26.52
CA GLU A 194 9.68 -8.24 27.06
C GLU A 194 8.27 -8.01 26.49
N ILE A 195 8.02 -8.35 25.22
CA ILE A 195 6.73 -8.08 24.57
C ILE A 195 5.82 -9.32 24.47
N GLY A 196 6.39 -10.52 24.51
CA GLY A 196 5.65 -11.80 24.56
C GLY A 196 5.10 -12.28 23.21
N PHE A 197 5.84 -12.09 22.11
CA PHE A 197 5.40 -12.49 20.77
C PHE A 197 5.93 -13.85 20.34
N GLU A 198 5.12 -14.88 20.51
CA GLU A 198 5.43 -16.27 20.12
C GLU A 198 5.77 -16.41 18.62
N TYR A 199 5.12 -15.65 17.73
CA TYR A 199 5.42 -15.73 16.29
C TYR A 199 6.86 -15.32 15.95
N MET A 200 7.44 -14.38 16.71
CA MET A 200 8.82 -13.91 16.51
C MET A 200 9.82 -14.95 17.01
N GLU A 201 9.51 -15.61 18.12
CA GLU A 201 10.29 -16.73 18.65
C GLU A 201 10.32 -17.90 17.68
N LYS A 202 9.15 -18.28 17.14
CA LYS A 202 9.05 -19.33 16.13
C LYS A 202 9.86 -19.00 14.87
N ALA A 203 9.83 -17.75 14.42
CA ALA A 203 10.61 -17.30 13.28
C ALA A 203 12.12 -17.39 13.53
N LEU A 204 12.58 -16.95 14.71
CA LEU A 204 13.99 -17.06 15.08
C LEU A 204 14.44 -18.53 15.17
N ASN A 205 13.68 -19.37 15.88
CA ASN A 205 13.98 -20.80 16.01
C ASN A 205 14.01 -21.51 14.66
N HIS A 206 13.12 -21.13 13.72
CA HIS A 206 13.14 -21.64 12.35
C HIS A 206 14.47 -21.32 11.66
N LEU A 207 14.93 -20.06 11.74
CA LEU A 207 16.17 -19.61 11.12
C LEU A 207 17.42 -20.23 11.76
N GLU A 208 17.40 -20.48 13.07
CA GLU A 208 18.46 -21.21 13.77
C GLU A 208 18.55 -22.65 13.26
N ASN A 209 17.41 -23.35 13.17
CA ASN A 209 17.35 -24.72 12.65
C ASN A 209 17.83 -24.83 11.20
N GLU A 210 17.54 -23.82 10.38
CA GLU A 210 18.03 -23.72 9.00
C GLU A 210 19.48 -23.21 8.88
N ARG A 211 20.16 -22.93 10.00
CA ARG A 211 21.53 -22.37 10.03
C ARG A 211 21.67 -21.03 9.28
N LYS A 212 20.61 -20.23 9.26
CA LYS A 212 20.58 -18.88 8.70
C LYS A 212 20.99 -17.81 9.71
N VAL A 213 21.04 -18.16 11.00
CA VAL A 213 21.70 -17.37 12.04
C VAL A 213 23.22 -17.60 11.99
N LYS A 214 23.99 -16.52 11.93
CA LYS A 214 25.47 -16.54 11.88
C LYS A 214 26.03 -15.47 12.81
N ASP A 215 27.00 -15.83 13.63
CA ASP A 215 27.67 -14.91 14.56
C ASP A 215 26.68 -14.06 15.38
N ASP A 216 25.68 -14.74 15.98
CA ASP A 216 24.57 -14.12 16.74
C ASP A 216 23.80 -13.05 15.97
N SER A 217 23.77 -13.17 14.64
CA SER A 217 23.10 -12.25 13.74
C SER A 217 22.26 -12.96 12.70
N VAL A 218 21.20 -12.30 12.24
CA VAL A 218 20.27 -12.83 11.24
C VAL A 218 19.92 -11.75 10.22
N ASN A 219 19.74 -12.12 8.95
CA ASN A 219 19.35 -11.15 7.93
C ASN A 219 17.96 -10.55 8.24
N ILE A 220 17.80 -9.24 8.05
CA ILE A 220 16.55 -8.54 8.34
C ILE A 220 15.36 -9.08 7.55
N LEU A 221 15.56 -9.47 6.28
CA LEU A 221 14.48 -9.97 5.42
C LEU A 221 14.10 -11.39 5.78
N ASP A 222 15.09 -12.24 6.06
CA ASP A 222 14.85 -13.62 6.50
C ASP A 222 14.03 -13.62 7.80
N PHE A 223 14.44 -12.81 8.79
CA PHE A 223 13.73 -12.71 10.06
C PHE A 223 12.30 -12.18 9.90
N TRP A 224 12.13 -11.00 9.30
CA TRP A 224 10.81 -10.37 9.22
C TRP A 224 9.88 -11.03 8.21
N GLY A 225 10.42 -11.65 7.16
CA GLY A 225 9.64 -12.46 6.22
C GLY A 225 9.00 -13.65 6.93
N LEU A 226 9.80 -14.43 7.65
CA LEU A 226 9.27 -15.55 8.45
C LEU A 226 8.37 -15.08 9.59
N ALA A 227 8.75 -14.04 10.32
CA ALA A 227 7.93 -13.49 11.41
C ALA A 227 6.54 -13.07 10.90
N THR A 228 6.45 -12.51 9.68
CA THR A 228 5.16 -12.18 9.06
C THR A 228 4.32 -13.42 8.78
N LEU A 229 4.92 -14.49 8.24
CA LEU A 229 4.18 -15.74 7.99
C LEU A 229 3.73 -16.40 9.30
N TYR A 230 4.58 -16.44 10.32
CA TYR A 230 4.20 -16.95 11.63
C TYR A 230 3.08 -16.09 12.26
N TYR A 231 3.13 -14.77 12.09
CA TYR A 231 2.06 -13.87 12.53
C TYR A 231 0.75 -14.15 11.80
N ILE A 232 0.77 -14.30 10.46
CA ILE A 232 -0.41 -14.72 9.68
C ILE A 232 -0.94 -16.06 10.21
N GLY A 233 -0.06 -17.02 10.52
CA GLY A 233 -0.44 -18.29 11.14
C GLY A 233 -1.18 -18.15 12.47
N GLU A 234 -0.70 -17.26 13.34
CA GLU A 234 -1.36 -17.02 14.62
C GLU A 234 -2.71 -16.32 14.46
N ILE A 235 -2.78 -15.28 13.63
CA ILE A 235 -4.01 -14.53 13.36
C ILE A 235 -5.05 -15.38 12.62
N SER A 236 -4.61 -16.32 11.78
CA SER A 236 -5.51 -17.21 11.02
C SER A 236 -6.38 -18.09 11.92
N LYS A 237 -5.94 -18.36 13.16
CA LYS A 237 -6.78 -19.03 14.15
C LYS A 237 -8.00 -18.20 14.53
N ASP A 238 -7.81 -16.91 14.76
CA ASP A 238 -8.88 -15.99 15.17
C ASP A 238 -9.78 -15.57 14.00
N ILE A 239 -9.25 -15.53 12.77
CA ILE A 239 -9.99 -15.14 11.57
C ILE A 239 -10.66 -16.34 10.90
N PHE A 240 -9.91 -17.39 10.57
CA PHE A 240 -10.37 -18.53 9.78
C PHE A 240 -10.66 -19.78 10.62
N GLY A 241 -10.38 -19.76 11.93
CA GLY A 241 -10.51 -20.94 12.80
C GLY A 241 -9.44 -22.01 12.57
N ILE A 242 -8.30 -21.65 11.95
CA ILE A 242 -7.26 -22.61 11.56
C ILE A 242 -6.10 -22.54 12.56
N ASP A 243 -5.83 -23.65 13.23
CA ASP A 243 -4.81 -23.74 14.29
C ASP A 243 -3.56 -24.54 13.88
N LYS A 244 -3.61 -25.25 12.75
CA LYS A 244 -2.52 -26.06 12.22
C LYS A 244 -2.00 -25.49 10.92
N TYR A 245 -0.68 -25.31 10.87
CA TYR A 245 0.00 -24.81 9.69
C TYR A 245 1.45 -25.24 9.65
N GLU A 246 1.98 -25.17 8.45
CA GLU A 246 3.37 -25.44 8.17
C GLU A 246 3.91 -24.30 7.31
N ILE A 247 5.12 -23.85 7.64
CA ILE A 247 5.90 -22.94 6.82
C ILE A 247 7.05 -23.75 6.26
N LYS A 248 7.22 -23.69 4.94
CA LYS A 248 8.29 -24.37 4.23
C LYS A 248 8.96 -23.44 3.25
N GLU A 249 10.22 -23.70 2.94
CA GLU A 249 10.84 -23.12 1.77
C GLU A 249 10.17 -23.63 0.49
N PHE A 250 10.09 -22.76 -0.52
CA PHE A 250 9.58 -23.13 -1.82
C PHE A 250 10.37 -22.46 -2.95
N LYS A 251 10.29 -23.06 -4.13
CA LYS A 251 10.71 -22.49 -5.40
C LYS A 251 9.51 -22.46 -6.34
N ASP A 252 9.35 -21.38 -7.07
CA ASP A 252 8.23 -21.17 -7.98
C ASP A 252 8.67 -20.27 -9.14
N LYS A 253 7.74 -20.00 -10.07
CA LYS A 253 7.92 -19.02 -11.13
C LYS A 253 6.81 -17.98 -11.09
N ILE A 254 7.19 -16.72 -11.28
CA ILE A 254 6.24 -15.63 -11.49
C ILE A 254 6.21 -15.28 -12.97
N LYS A 255 5.01 -15.27 -13.53
CA LYS A 255 4.75 -14.80 -14.89
C LYS A 255 4.14 -13.40 -14.88
N LEU A 256 4.83 -12.46 -15.53
CA LEU A 256 4.37 -11.09 -15.73
C LEU A 256 3.42 -11.00 -16.94
N ALA A 257 2.63 -9.92 -17.03
CA ALA A 257 1.65 -9.75 -18.10
C ALA A 257 2.27 -9.60 -19.49
N ASN A 258 3.54 -9.18 -19.56
CA ASN A 258 4.31 -9.09 -20.79
C ASN A 258 4.83 -10.47 -21.26
N GLY A 259 4.59 -11.55 -20.50
CA GLY A 259 4.99 -12.91 -20.81
C GLY A 259 6.32 -13.35 -20.18
N ASP A 260 7.07 -12.43 -19.56
CA ASP A 260 8.34 -12.75 -18.91
C ASP A 260 8.10 -13.63 -17.67
N GLU A 261 9.00 -14.58 -17.44
CA GLU A 261 8.94 -15.52 -16.34
C GLU A 261 10.22 -15.46 -15.51
N PHE A 262 10.06 -15.37 -14.19
CA PHE A 262 11.16 -15.24 -13.24
C PHE A 262 11.13 -16.37 -12.23
N ASP A 263 12.27 -17.01 -12.01
CA ASP A 263 12.44 -17.98 -10.93
C ASP A 263 12.47 -17.26 -9.58
N ILE A 264 11.64 -17.70 -8.65
CA ILE A 264 11.57 -17.14 -7.30
C ILE A 264 11.71 -18.23 -6.24
N SER A 265 12.16 -17.82 -5.06
CA SER A 265 12.21 -18.66 -3.88
C SER A 265 11.94 -17.86 -2.63
N GLY A 266 11.38 -18.53 -1.62
CA GLY A 266 11.11 -17.92 -0.34
C GLY A 266 10.40 -18.90 0.57
N TYR A 267 9.51 -18.38 1.42
CA TYR A 267 8.73 -19.18 2.34
C TYR A 267 7.24 -19.16 1.98
N GLU A 268 6.59 -20.32 2.10
CA GLU A 268 5.16 -20.50 1.87
C GLU A 268 4.50 -21.06 3.13
N LEU A 269 3.40 -20.42 3.51
CA LEU A 269 2.45 -20.86 4.50
C LEU A 269 1.15 -21.24 3.77
N THR A 270 0.69 -22.47 3.94
CA THR A 270 -0.53 -22.96 3.27
C THR A 270 -1.55 -23.48 4.26
N PHE A 271 -2.82 -23.17 4.02
CA PHE A 271 -3.94 -23.75 4.75
C PHE A 271 -5.11 -24.09 3.81
N LYS A 272 -6.09 -24.82 4.35
CA LYS A 272 -7.40 -25.02 3.71
C LYS A 272 -8.48 -24.35 4.53
N TYR A 273 -9.33 -23.54 3.88
CA TYR A 273 -10.48 -22.87 4.48
C TYR A 273 -11.70 -23.03 3.57
N ASN A 274 -12.80 -23.58 4.07
CA ASN A 274 -14.03 -23.83 3.29
C ASN A 274 -13.78 -24.51 1.92
N GLY A 275 -12.90 -25.53 1.91
CA GLY A 275 -12.53 -26.26 0.69
C GLY A 275 -11.61 -25.51 -0.28
N LYS A 276 -11.17 -24.30 0.07
CA LYS A 276 -10.29 -23.44 -0.75
C LYS A 276 -8.87 -23.49 -0.23
N GLU A 277 -7.91 -23.40 -1.15
CA GLU A 277 -6.49 -23.32 -0.81
C GLU A 277 -6.10 -21.86 -0.54
N LEU A 278 -5.54 -21.59 0.64
CA LEU A 278 -5.01 -20.27 0.99
C LEU A 278 -3.50 -20.39 1.07
N LYS A 279 -2.80 -19.57 0.27
CA LYS A 279 -1.35 -19.51 0.22
C LYS A 279 -0.87 -18.11 0.60
N PHE A 280 0.02 -18.06 1.56
CA PHE A 280 0.70 -16.84 1.98
C PHE A 280 2.18 -17.03 1.74
N ARG A 281 2.77 -16.17 0.91
CA ARG A 281 4.13 -16.36 0.42
C ARG A 281 4.93 -15.10 0.62
N VAL A 282 6.18 -15.25 1.05
CA VAL A 282 7.12 -14.14 1.16
C VAL A 282 8.38 -14.47 0.38
N TYR A 283 8.86 -13.53 -0.42
CA TYR A 283 10.07 -13.71 -1.24
C TYR A 283 10.72 -12.39 -1.61
N ASP A 284 12.02 -12.45 -1.90
CA ASP A 284 12.80 -11.34 -2.44
C ASP A 284 12.64 -11.23 -3.95
N ALA A 285 11.93 -10.19 -4.39
CA ALA A 285 11.65 -9.91 -5.79
C ALA A 285 12.62 -8.88 -6.40
N SER A 286 13.77 -8.63 -5.76
CA SER A 286 14.74 -7.60 -6.21
C SER A 286 15.22 -7.79 -7.66
N HIS A 287 15.50 -9.04 -8.03
CA HIS A 287 16.00 -9.37 -9.36
C HIS A 287 14.96 -9.04 -10.45
N ILE A 288 13.68 -9.36 -10.20
CA ILE A 288 12.56 -9.05 -11.13
C ILE A 288 12.49 -7.54 -11.39
N TYR A 289 12.52 -6.73 -10.32
CA TYR A 289 12.45 -5.27 -10.51
C TYR A 289 13.65 -4.80 -11.35
N LYS A 290 14.84 -5.31 -11.05
CA LYS A 290 16.09 -4.85 -11.67
C LYS A 290 16.06 -5.12 -13.18
N GLU A 291 15.71 -6.34 -13.56
CA GLU A 291 15.63 -6.77 -14.95
C GLU A 291 14.58 -5.97 -15.73
N GLU A 292 13.37 -5.82 -15.17
CA GLU A 292 12.34 -5.00 -15.82
C GLU A 292 12.77 -3.54 -15.94
N SER A 293 13.39 -2.96 -14.90
CA SER A 293 13.86 -1.57 -14.95
C SER A 293 14.90 -1.35 -16.05
N GLU A 294 15.83 -2.29 -16.21
CA GLU A 294 16.84 -2.27 -17.28
C GLU A 294 16.20 -2.36 -18.67
N LYS A 295 15.24 -3.27 -18.86
CA LYS A 295 14.48 -3.44 -20.12
C LYS A 295 13.81 -2.14 -20.58
N TYR A 296 13.24 -1.38 -19.65
CA TYR A 296 12.58 -0.10 -19.94
C TYR A 296 13.49 1.12 -19.80
N LYS A 297 14.83 0.93 -19.70
CA LYS A 297 15.85 1.98 -19.60
C LYS A 297 15.49 3.07 -18.59
N THR A 298 15.07 2.65 -17.41
CA THR A 298 14.75 3.54 -16.30
C THR A 298 15.71 3.31 -15.15
N GLU A 299 15.83 4.30 -14.27
CA GLU A 299 16.25 3.97 -12.91
C GLU A 299 15.34 2.86 -12.37
N THR A 300 15.94 1.96 -11.60
CA THR A 300 15.31 0.98 -10.72
C THR A 300 13.93 1.47 -10.23
N ASN A 301 12.86 0.98 -10.86
CA ASN A 301 11.50 1.45 -10.62
C ASN A 301 10.53 0.27 -10.55
N LEU A 302 10.22 -0.11 -9.31
CA LEU A 302 9.28 -1.18 -8.99
C LEU A 302 7.89 -0.99 -9.58
N TYR A 303 7.45 0.23 -9.86
CA TYR A 303 6.08 0.47 -10.35
C TYR A 303 5.86 -0.12 -11.73
N ILE A 304 6.94 -0.30 -12.52
CA ILE A 304 6.90 -1.05 -13.77
C ILE A 304 6.51 -2.50 -13.48
N THR A 305 7.21 -3.17 -12.57
CA THR A 305 6.92 -4.55 -12.18
C THR A 305 5.53 -4.69 -11.57
N LEU A 306 5.11 -3.76 -10.71
CA LEU A 306 3.75 -3.77 -10.13
C LEU A 306 2.66 -3.59 -11.20
N ALA A 307 2.88 -2.73 -12.19
CA ALA A 307 1.94 -2.57 -13.31
C ALA A 307 1.84 -3.86 -14.14
N LEU A 308 2.97 -4.52 -14.39
CA LEU A 308 2.99 -5.81 -15.10
C LEU A 308 2.34 -6.94 -14.31
N LEU A 309 2.58 -7.02 -12.99
CA LEU A 309 1.92 -7.99 -12.11
C LEU A 309 0.41 -7.74 -12.05
N SER A 310 0.00 -6.47 -12.00
CA SER A 310 -1.39 -6.06 -12.08
C SER A 310 -2.06 -6.50 -13.39
N GLY A 311 -1.35 -6.40 -14.52
CA GLY A 311 -1.79 -6.97 -15.79
C GLY A 311 -2.04 -8.48 -15.73
N SER A 312 -1.29 -9.19 -14.87
CA SER A 312 -1.49 -10.62 -14.53
C SER A 312 -2.56 -10.85 -13.45
N ARG A 313 -3.47 -9.88 -13.25
CA ARG A 313 -4.61 -9.93 -12.31
C ARG A 313 -4.25 -9.92 -10.83
N TYR A 314 -3.02 -9.59 -10.47
CA TYR A 314 -2.71 -9.32 -9.07
C TYR A 314 -3.32 -7.99 -8.61
N ILE A 315 -3.74 -7.97 -7.34
CA ILE A 315 -4.30 -6.81 -6.67
C ILE A 315 -3.31 -6.37 -5.60
N LEU A 316 -2.77 -5.15 -5.73
CA LEU A 316 -1.87 -4.58 -4.74
C LEU A 316 -2.67 -4.01 -3.56
N LEU A 317 -2.27 -4.39 -2.35
CA LEU A 317 -2.86 -3.98 -1.07
C LEU A 317 -2.05 -2.80 -0.49
N GLU A 318 -2.58 -1.59 -0.63
CA GLU A 318 -1.91 -0.35 -0.24
C GLU A 318 -2.92 0.80 -0.07
N GLU A 319 -2.59 1.83 0.71
CA GLU A 319 -3.38 3.07 0.80
C GLU A 319 -3.62 3.71 -0.59
N ASP A 320 -4.70 4.50 -0.73
CA ASP A 320 -4.99 5.18 -2.00
C ASP A 320 -3.92 6.24 -2.34
N PRO A 321 -3.14 6.03 -3.43
CA PRO A 321 -2.07 6.94 -3.81
C PRO A 321 -2.61 8.31 -4.26
N GLY A 322 -3.92 8.45 -4.46
CA GLY A 322 -4.60 9.72 -4.72
C GLY A 322 -4.42 10.75 -3.61
N LYS A 323 -4.18 10.29 -2.38
CA LYS A 323 -3.90 11.14 -1.21
C LYS A 323 -2.41 11.50 -1.07
N GLU A 324 -1.57 11.09 -2.04
CA GLU A 324 -0.10 11.19 -1.99
C GLU A 324 0.50 12.38 -2.74
N ASP A 325 1.82 12.54 -2.54
CA ASP A 325 2.72 13.42 -3.29
C ASP A 325 2.60 13.19 -4.81
N ASN A 326 2.69 14.29 -5.57
CA ASN A 326 2.74 14.31 -7.03
C ASN A 326 3.83 13.40 -7.61
N LYS A 327 4.92 13.16 -6.89
CA LYS A 327 6.01 12.27 -7.32
C LYS A 327 5.56 10.82 -7.46
N ILE A 328 4.79 10.31 -6.48
CA ILE A 328 4.21 8.97 -6.53
C ILE A 328 3.28 8.85 -7.74
N LYS A 329 2.33 9.79 -7.88
CA LYS A 329 1.41 9.85 -9.03
C LYS A 329 2.14 9.89 -10.37
N HIS A 330 3.28 10.56 -10.44
CA HIS A 330 4.12 10.57 -11.63
C HIS A 330 4.68 9.16 -11.93
N PHE A 331 5.18 8.44 -10.94
CA PHE A 331 5.68 7.08 -11.15
C PHE A 331 4.61 6.11 -11.66
N TYR A 332 3.40 6.15 -11.10
CA TYR A 332 2.28 5.35 -11.60
C TYR A 332 1.98 5.66 -13.07
N ARG A 333 1.90 6.95 -13.42
CA ARG A 333 1.67 7.38 -14.81
C ARG A 333 2.78 6.91 -15.74
N GLU A 334 4.04 7.00 -15.33
CA GLU A 334 5.18 6.53 -16.11
C GLU A 334 5.15 5.00 -16.28
N ALA A 335 4.87 4.24 -15.22
CA ALA A 335 4.72 2.80 -15.29
C ALA A 335 3.62 2.41 -16.28
N LYS A 336 2.45 3.05 -16.21
CA LYS A 336 1.38 2.85 -17.19
C LYS A 336 1.79 3.19 -18.61
N LYS A 337 2.46 4.32 -18.84
CA LYS A 337 2.91 4.69 -20.19
C LYS A 337 3.86 3.66 -20.79
N LYS A 338 4.73 3.06 -19.96
CA LYS A 338 5.74 2.09 -20.40
C LYS A 338 5.18 0.68 -20.59
N THR A 339 4.26 0.26 -19.74
CA THR A 339 3.76 -1.12 -19.70
C THR A 339 2.39 -1.28 -20.36
N GLY A 340 1.59 -0.21 -20.44
CA GLY A 340 0.20 -0.24 -20.89
C GLY A 340 -0.81 -0.61 -19.79
N TYR A 341 -0.35 -1.06 -18.61
CA TYR A 341 -1.21 -1.54 -17.54
C TYR A 341 -1.36 -0.50 -16.42
N ASP A 342 -2.57 -0.39 -15.89
CA ASP A 342 -2.81 0.28 -14.61
C ASP A 342 -2.37 -0.64 -13.48
N ILE A 343 -1.85 -0.07 -12.39
CA ILE A 343 -1.70 -0.81 -11.13
C ILE A 343 -3.09 -0.96 -10.49
N LEU A 344 -3.54 -2.20 -10.30
CA LEU A 344 -4.79 -2.53 -9.61
C LEU A 344 -4.57 -2.44 -8.10
N LEU A 345 -5.30 -1.54 -7.44
CA LEU A 345 -5.15 -1.24 -6.02
C LEU A 345 -6.42 -1.58 -5.26
N PHE A 346 -6.28 -2.22 -4.11
CA PHE A 346 -7.34 -2.34 -3.13
C PHE A 346 -6.89 -1.68 -1.83
N GLU A 347 -7.59 -0.62 -1.43
CA GLU A 347 -7.24 0.21 -0.28
C GLU A 347 -7.61 -0.49 1.02
N LEU A 348 -6.59 -0.82 1.82
CA LEU A 348 -6.77 -1.16 3.22
C LEU A 348 -7.01 0.16 3.98
N ASP A 349 -8.26 0.61 4.00
CA ASP A 349 -8.61 1.92 4.58
C ASP A 349 -8.59 1.86 6.10
N GLU A 350 -7.52 2.34 6.73
CA GLU A 350 -7.37 2.32 8.19
C GLU A 350 -7.93 3.55 8.90
N GLN A 351 -8.43 4.54 8.13
CA GLN A 351 -8.77 5.86 8.64
C GLN A 351 -9.81 5.77 9.77
N LYS A 352 -10.78 4.85 9.65
CA LYS A 352 -11.79 4.63 10.70
C LYS A 352 -11.19 4.11 12.01
N LEU A 353 -10.12 3.32 11.97
CA LEU A 353 -9.42 2.83 13.16
C LEU A 353 -8.67 3.96 13.85
N ILE A 354 -8.06 4.85 13.06
CA ILE A 354 -7.36 6.05 13.56
C ILE A 354 -8.35 7.01 14.22
N GLU A 355 -9.45 7.33 13.53
CA GLU A 355 -10.46 8.28 14.03
C GLU A 355 -11.14 7.81 15.33
N ARG A 356 -11.27 6.50 15.52
CA ARG A 356 -11.80 5.90 16.75
C ARG A 356 -10.74 5.72 17.84
N GLY A 357 -9.49 6.13 17.60
CA GLY A 357 -8.38 6.01 18.56
C GLY A 357 -7.99 4.56 18.86
N ILE A 358 -8.35 3.61 17.99
CA ILE A 358 -7.97 2.19 18.13
C ILE A 358 -6.49 2.02 17.83
N ILE A 359 -6.02 2.73 16.80
CA ILE A 359 -4.61 2.91 16.48
C ILE A 359 -4.32 4.41 16.41
N GLY A 360 -3.16 4.84 16.89
CA GLY A 360 -2.65 6.18 16.63
C GLY A 360 -2.19 6.32 15.18
N LYS A 361 -2.22 7.54 14.65
CA LYS A 361 -1.70 7.88 13.31
C LYS A 361 -0.22 7.47 13.13
N ASP A 362 0.55 7.55 14.21
CA ASP A 362 1.97 7.15 14.26
C ASP A 362 2.16 5.74 14.84
N ASP A 363 1.10 5.11 15.35
CA ASP A 363 1.12 3.80 16.01
C ASP A 363 0.83 2.65 15.06
N TYR A 364 0.63 2.96 13.79
CA TYR A 364 0.40 2.02 12.69
C TYR A 364 1.38 0.82 12.68
N VAL A 365 2.58 1.09 13.20
CA VAL A 365 3.73 0.20 13.24
C VAL A 365 3.90 -0.55 14.56
N LYS A 366 3.07 -0.25 15.56
CA LYS A 366 3.24 -0.79 16.91
C LYS A 366 2.79 -2.22 16.90
N LEU A 367 3.63 -3.08 17.45
CA LEU A 367 3.27 -4.47 17.66
C LEU A 367 2.06 -4.55 18.59
N ILE A 368 1.07 -5.31 18.16
CA ILE A 368 -0.16 -5.52 18.90
C ILE A 368 0.05 -6.68 19.86
N HIS A 369 0.07 -6.40 21.17
CA HIS A 369 0.15 -7.45 22.18
C HIS A 369 -0.87 -8.58 21.93
N LYS A 370 -0.44 -9.83 22.11
CA LYS A 370 -1.23 -11.05 21.82
C LYS A 370 -2.63 -11.02 22.45
N ASN A 371 -2.75 -10.52 23.68
CA ASN A 371 -4.04 -10.41 24.37
C ASN A 371 -5.01 -9.36 23.78
N LYS A 372 -4.51 -8.42 22.97
CA LYS A 372 -5.33 -7.39 22.29
C LYS A 372 -5.75 -7.79 20.89
N ILE A 373 -5.06 -8.74 20.26
CA ILE A 373 -5.29 -9.16 18.87
C ILE A 373 -6.77 -9.48 18.62
N LYS A 374 -7.35 -10.42 19.37
CA LYS A 374 -8.75 -10.84 19.20
C LYS A 374 -9.73 -9.67 19.37
N LYS A 375 -9.46 -8.77 20.33
CA LYS A 375 -10.27 -7.57 20.54
C LYS A 375 -10.20 -6.65 19.32
N ILE A 376 -9.01 -6.43 18.77
CA ILE A 376 -8.81 -5.58 17.59
C ILE A 376 -9.50 -6.19 16.37
N ILE A 377 -9.37 -7.50 16.15
CA ILE A 377 -10.07 -8.21 15.06
C ILE A 377 -11.58 -7.98 15.15
N ASN A 378 -12.18 -8.16 16.34
CA ASN A 378 -13.61 -7.95 16.53
C ASN A 378 -14.03 -6.50 16.27
N ILE A 379 -13.24 -5.52 16.72
CA ILE A 379 -13.49 -4.10 16.48
C ILE A 379 -13.42 -3.78 14.98
N ILE A 380 -12.44 -4.33 14.26
CA ILE A 380 -12.34 -4.18 12.81
C ILE A 380 -13.57 -4.78 12.14
N LYS A 381 -13.95 -6.02 12.46
CA LYS A 381 -15.17 -6.65 11.92
C LYS A 381 -16.41 -5.76 12.10
N GLU A 382 -16.58 -5.18 13.29
CA GLU A 382 -17.68 -4.27 13.58
C GLU A 382 -17.63 -2.97 12.75
N ILE A 383 -16.45 -2.34 12.63
CA ILE A 383 -16.28 -1.06 11.92
C ILE A 383 -16.52 -1.19 10.41
N TYR A 384 -16.11 -2.32 9.82
CA TYR A 384 -16.19 -2.55 8.39
C TYR A 384 -17.38 -3.43 7.98
N GLY A 385 -18.11 -4.01 8.94
CA GLY A 385 -19.27 -4.87 8.69
C GLY A 385 -18.89 -6.21 8.04
N LEU A 386 -17.81 -6.84 8.53
CA LEU A 386 -17.21 -8.07 7.99
C LEU A 386 -17.55 -9.34 8.80
#